data_AF-A0A943S5Y6-F1
#
_entry.id   AF-A0A943S5Y6-F1
#
_cell.length_a   1.000
_cell.length_b   1.000
_cell.length_c   1.000
_cell.angle_alpha   90.00
_cell.angle_beta   90.00
_cell.angle_gamma   90.00
#
_symmetry.space_group_name_H-M   'P 1'
#
loop_
_entity.id
_entity.type
_entity.pdbx_description
1 polymer ?
#
loop_
_entity_poly.entity_id
_entity_poly.type
_entity_poly.pdbx_seq_one_letter_code
_entity_poly.pdbx_strand_id
1 'polypeptide(L)' 'MAGKVYIVNQEYKAQYKVFFVDQQYKEKNSEIIKGCKLTNSEGQADIKVYIVNQEYKADIKIMRKNFPTA' A
#
# COMPACT_ATOMS: atom_id res chain seq x y z
N MET A 1 -2.30 14.50 -9.60
CA MET A 1 -1.37 13.51 -10.18
C MET A 1 -1.61 12.20 -9.47
N ALA A 2 -2.00 11.13 -10.17
CA ALA A 2 -2.13 9.82 -9.56
C ALA A 2 -0.72 9.20 -9.43
N GLY A 3 -0.22 9.08 -8.20
CA GLY A 3 1.08 8.45 -7.94
C GLY A 3 1.09 6.97 -8.33
N LYS A 4 2.29 6.41 -8.55
CA LYS A 4 2.52 4.99 -8.80
C LYS A 4 2.97 4.29 -7.53
N VAL A 5 2.37 3.16 -7.23
CA VAL A 5 2.68 2.31 -6.08
C VAL A 5 3.32 1.02 -6.55
N TYR A 6 4.44 0.65 -5.93
CA TYR A 6 5.13 -0.61 -6.19
C TYR A 6 5.18 -1.45 -4.92
N ILE A 7 4.84 -2.73 -5.05
CA ILE A 7 4.93 -3.68 -3.95
C ILE A 7 6.33 -4.27 -3.95
N VAL A 8 7.08 -4.03 -2.87
CA VAL A 8 8.41 -4.62 -2.69
C VAL A 8 8.30 -5.97 -1.98
N ASN A 9 9.29 -6.82 -2.22
CA ASN A 9 9.37 -8.14 -1.58
C ASN A 9 10.08 -8.11 -0.21
N GLN A 10 10.62 -6.96 0.20
CA GLN A 10 11.42 -6.85 1.42
C GLN A 10 11.03 -5.60 2.21
N GLU A 11 10.82 -5.78 3.51
CA GLU A 11 10.32 -4.72 4.40
C GLU A 11 11.21 -3.47 4.40
N TYR A 12 12.53 -3.63 4.46
CA TYR A 12 13.48 -2.51 4.49
C TYR A 12 13.53 -1.67 3.21
N LYS A 13 12.94 -2.16 2.09
CA LYS A 13 12.82 -1.41 0.83
C LYS A 13 11.53 -0.60 0.74
N ALA A 14 10.57 -0.86 1.63
CA ALA A 14 9.30 -0.15 1.63
C ALA A 14 9.41 1.15 2.42
N GLN A 15 8.66 2.14 1.95
CA GLN A 15 8.39 3.36 2.71
C GLN A 15 7.26 3.13 3.72
N TYR A 16 6.28 2.28 3.37
CA TYR A 16 5.13 1.98 4.22
C TYR A 16 4.80 0.49 4.24
N LYS A 17 4.36 0.00 5.40
CA LYS A 17 3.82 -1.35 5.57
C LYS A 17 2.30 -1.33 5.43
N VAL A 18 1.77 -2.17 4.56
CA VAL A 18 0.34 -2.24 4.24
C VAL A 18 -0.26 -3.52 4.83
N PHE A 19 -1.37 -3.39 5.53
CA PHE A 19 -2.20 -4.51 5.96
C PHE A 19 -3.60 -4.40 5.36
N PHE A 20 -4.14 -5.52 4.89
CA PHE A 20 -5.49 -5.56 4.36
C PHE A 20 -6.51 -5.78 5.47
N VAL A 21 -7.49 -4.89 5.52
CA VAL A 21 -8.61 -5.00 6.45
C VAL A 21 -9.90 -5.35 5.71
N ASP A 22 -10.78 -6.10 6.36
CA ASP A 22 -12.08 -6.48 5.79
C ASP A 22 -13.15 -5.39 5.98
N GLN A 23 -12.94 -4.47 6.93
CA GLN A 23 -13.95 -3.51 7.36
C GLN A 23 -13.47 -2.07 7.17
N GLN A 24 -14.32 -1.23 6.59
CA GLN A 24 -13.96 0.14 6.18
C GLN A 24 -13.52 1.03 7.36
N TYR A 25 -14.15 0.88 8.54
CA TYR A 25 -13.76 1.69 9.71
C TYR A 25 -12.37 1.33 10.27
N LYS A 26 -11.80 0.18 9.85
CA LYS A 26 -10.42 -0.21 10.20
C LYS A 26 -9.39 0.39 9.25
N GLU A 27 -9.81 1.02 8.15
CA GLU A 27 -8.89 1.71 7.27
C GLU A 27 -8.21 2.85 8.03
N LYS A 28 -6.90 2.98 7.80
CA LYS A 28 -6.06 3.99 8.43
C LYS A 28 -4.99 4.39 7.43
N ASN A 29 -4.84 5.69 7.19
CA ASN A 29 -3.87 6.22 6.22
C ASN A 29 -4.05 5.67 4.80
N SER A 30 -5.22 5.12 4.46
CA SER A 30 -5.49 4.53 3.14
C SER A 30 -5.43 5.58 2.04
N GLU A 31 -5.80 6.83 2.33
CA GLU A 31 -5.72 8.00 1.45
C GLU A 31 -4.33 8.25 0.84
N ILE A 32 -3.25 7.79 1.48
CA ILE A 32 -1.88 7.95 0.96
C ILE A 32 -1.70 7.23 -0.37
N ILE A 33 -2.31 6.05 -0.50
CA ILE A 33 -2.18 5.19 -1.69
C ILE A 33 -3.51 5.03 -2.44
N LYS A 34 -4.64 5.43 -1.84
CA LYS A 34 -5.96 5.31 -2.47
C LYS A 34 -6.04 6.24 -3.67
N GLY A 35 -6.27 5.67 -4.85
CA GLY A 35 -6.28 6.39 -6.13
C GLY A 35 -4.94 6.43 -6.85
N CYS A 36 -3.88 5.86 -6.25
CA CYS A 36 -2.64 5.56 -6.97
C CYS A 36 -2.84 4.37 -7.93
N LYS A 37 -1.94 4.25 -8.91
CA LYS A 37 -1.87 3.10 -9.82
C LYS A 37 -0.79 2.13 -9.40
N LEU A 38 -1.06 0.83 -9.48
CA LEU A 38 -0.04 -0.18 -9.25
C LEU A 38 0.93 -0.19 -10.44
N THR A 39 2.23 -0.21 -10.17
CA THR A 39 3.26 -0.39 -11.19
C THR A 39 4.08 -1.64 -10.92
N ASN A 40 4.61 -2.25 -11.98
CA ASN A 40 5.54 -3.37 -11.91
C ASN A 40 7.01 -2.92 -11.98
N SER A 41 7.26 -1.62 -12.12
CA SER A 41 8.61 -1.06 -12.24
C SER A 41 8.94 -0.24 -11.00
N GLU A 42 9.90 -0.72 -10.20
CA GLU A 42 10.34 -0.04 -8.99
C GLU A 42 10.83 1.40 -9.26
N GLY A 43 11.50 1.62 -10.41
CA GLY A 43 12.03 2.94 -10.78
C GLY A 43 10.97 3.96 -11.22
N GLN A 44 9.75 3.51 -11.52
CA GLN A 44 8.63 4.41 -11.84
C GLN A 44 7.72 4.66 -10.64
N ALA A 45 7.98 4.01 -9.51
CA ALA A 45 7.13 4.08 -8.34
C ALA A 45 7.45 5.30 -7.50
N ASP A 46 6.43 6.11 -7.21
CA ASP A 46 6.53 7.20 -6.24
C ASP A 46 6.53 6.62 -4.81
N ILE A 47 5.76 5.55 -4.58
CA ILE A 47 5.56 4.94 -3.27
C ILE A 47 5.89 3.46 -3.33
N LYS A 48 6.76 3.00 -2.42
CA LYS A 48 7.08 1.57 -2.23
C LYS A 48 6.38 1.05 -0.99
N VAL A 49 5.61 -0.02 -1.14
CA VAL A 49 4.85 -0.62 -0.03
C VAL A 49 5.23 -2.08 0.19
N TYR A 50 5.23 -2.52 1.44
CA TYR A 50 5.43 -3.93 1.80
C TYR A 50 4.16 -4.46 2.45
N ILE A 51 3.65 -5.58 1.95
CA ILE A 51 2.44 -6.18 2.49
C ILE A 51 2.81 -7.03 3.71
N VAL A 52 2.26 -6.68 4.87
CA VAL A 52 2.44 -7.43 6.12
C VAL A 52 1.21 -8.26 6.44
N ASN A 53 1.43 -9.37 7.15
CA ASN A 53 0.36 -10.26 7.62
C ASN A 53 -0.16 -9.90 9.02
N GLN A 54 0.46 -8.93 9.70
CA GLN A 54 0.15 -8.58 11.09
C GLN A 54 -0.25 -7.11 11.17
N GLU A 55 -1.47 -6.87 11.65
CA GLU A 55 -2.08 -5.53 11.69
C GLU A 55 -1.22 -4.51 12.48
N TYR A 56 -0.64 -4.92 13.60
CA TYR A 56 0.16 -4.03 14.45
C TYR A 56 1.50 -3.61 13.81
N LYS A 57 1.93 -4.28 12.74
CA LYS A 57 3.14 -3.93 11.99
C LYS A 57 2.85 -2.95 10.86
N ALA A 58 1.59 -2.65 10.56
CA ALA A 58 1.23 -1.84 9.40
C ALA A 58 1.13 -0.35 9.73
N ASP A 59 1.70 0.45 8.84
CA ASP A 59 1.55 1.90 8.81
C ASP A 59 0.24 2.30 8.11
N ILE A 60 -0.17 1.52 7.12
CA ILE A 60 -1.38 1.73 6.30
C ILE A 60 -2.29 0.51 6.43
N LYS A 61 -3.54 0.76 6.79
CA LYS A 61 -4.62 -0.24 6.75
C LYS A 61 -5.59 0.13 5.64
N ILE A 62 -5.82 -0.77 4.71
CA ILE A 62 -6.63 -0.49 3.53
C ILE A 62 -7.46 -1.70 3.15
N MET A 63 -8.67 -1.48 2.65
CA MET A 63 -9.46 -2.56 2.08
C MET A 63 -8.89 -2.97 0.72
N ARG A 64 -8.92 -4.27 0.40
CA ARG A 64 -8.48 -4.77 -0.92
C ARG A 64 -9.14 -4.05 -2.10
N LYS A 65 -10.43 -3.68 -1.96
CA LYS A 65 -11.19 -2.92 -2.97
C LYS A 65 -10.66 -1.50 -3.21
N ASN A 66 -9.98 -0.91 -2.23
CA ASN A 66 -9.44 0.46 -2.29
C ASN A 66 -7.94 0.47 -2.62
N PHE A 67 -7.29 -0.69 -2.63
CA PHE A 67 -5.87 -0.81 -2.92
C PHE A 67 -5.57 -0.47 -4.39
N PRO A 68 -4.43 0.18 -4.70
CA PRO A 68 -4.00 0.47 -6.06
C PRO A 68 -4.13 -0.74 -7.00
N THR A 69 -4.77 -0.52 -8.13
CA THR A 69 -4.87 -1.49 -9.22
C THR A 69 -4.01 -1.02 -10.40
N ALA A 70 -3.54 -1.97 -11.21
CA ALA A 70 -2.71 -1.70 -12.39
C ALA A 70 -3.55 -1.13 -13.54
#